data_AF-A0AA96IEG1-F1
#
_entry.id   AF-A0AA96IEG1-F1
#
_cell.length_a   1.000
_cell.length_b   1.000
_cell.length_c   1.000
_cell.angle_alpha   90.00
_cell.angle_beta   90.00
_cell.angle_gamma   90.00
#
_symmetry.space_group_name_H-M   'P 1'
#
loop_
_entity.id
_entity.type
_entity.pdbx_description
1 polymer ?
#
loop_
_entity_poly.entity_id
_entity_poly.type
_entity_poly.pdbx_seq_one_letter_code
_entity_poly.pdbx_strand_id
1 'polypeptide(L)'
;MYHLDFETFQQAIPEFKGVSPYSQIPFQYSLHIEHEDGRLEHKEFLSLDGVDPREEISKRLVEDIPSNVTVLAYNMGFEKGVIRKLANLFEQYSHGLMAIHDNCKDLMIPFQNKDYYHPNMKGSYSIKYVLPSLVPEFENAYKELDLIHNGGEAMEAFANLSKIEDVKLKQRYRDSLLEYCKLDTLAMVKVLEKLKECVR
;
A
#
# COMPACT_ATOMS: atom_id res chain seq x y z
N MET A 1 -9.55 5.81 11.43
CA MET A 1 -9.11 6.05 10.03
C MET A 1 -8.23 4.90 9.62
N TYR A 2 -8.37 4.37 8.40
CA TYR A 2 -7.62 3.19 7.93
C TYR A 2 -6.74 3.58 6.74
N HIS A 3 -5.43 3.54 6.88
CA HIS A 3 -4.46 3.89 5.83
C HIS A 3 -4.04 2.63 5.11
N LEU A 4 -4.42 2.47 3.85
CA LEU A 4 -4.24 1.25 3.07
C LEU A 4 -3.31 1.50 1.88
N ASP A 5 -2.35 0.59 1.71
CA ASP A 5 -1.45 0.56 0.57
C ASP A 5 -1.31 -0.90 0.07
N PHE A 6 -1.15 -1.08 -1.24
CA PHE A 6 -0.97 -2.38 -1.87
C PHE A 6 0.35 -2.43 -2.65
N GLU A 7 1.02 -3.57 -2.54
CA GLU A 7 2.05 -3.94 -3.49
C GLU A 7 1.51 -4.98 -4.49
N THR A 8 1.80 -4.74 -5.76
CA THR A 8 1.36 -5.61 -6.87
C THR A 8 2.52 -6.07 -7.70
N PHE A 9 2.38 -7.22 -8.32
CA PHE A 9 3.32 -7.71 -9.32
C PHE A 9 2.62 -8.01 -10.64
N GLN A 10 3.42 -8.12 -11.69
CA GLN A 10 2.96 -8.41 -13.04
C GLN A 10 3.83 -9.51 -13.64
N GLN A 11 3.23 -10.34 -14.49
CA GLN A 11 3.94 -11.38 -15.22
C GLN A 11 3.53 -11.36 -16.69
N ALA A 12 4.51 -11.59 -17.57
CA ALA A 12 4.25 -11.70 -19.01
C ALA A 12 3.48 -12.99 -19.34
N ILE A 13 3.80 -14.08 -18.64
CA ILE A 13 3.11 -15.37 -18.76
C ILE A 13 2.29 -15.56 -17.47
N PRO A 14 0.95 -15.56 -17.54
CA PRO A 14 0.11 -15.73 -16.37
C PRO A 14 0.27 -17.11 -15.72
N GLU A 15 0.63 -17.15 -14.44
CA GLU A 15 0.71 -18.40 -13.65
C GLU A 15 -0.65 -18.82 -13.08
N PHE A 16 -1.56 -17.86 -12.88
CA PHE A 16 -2.85 -18.11 -12.25
C PHE A 16 -4.02 -18.00 -13.23
N LYS A 17 -5.05 -18.79 -12.95
CA LYS A 17 -6.29 -18.78 -13.74
C LYS A 17 -6.96 -17.40 -13.65
N GLY A 18 -7.47 -16.92 -14.78
CA GLY A 18 -8.18 -15.63 -14.87
C GLY A 18 -7.27 -14.40 -14.81
N VAL A 19 -5.96 -14.56 -14.97
CA VAL A 19 -4.99 -13.47 -15.11
C VAL A 19 -4.62 -13.32 -16.59
N SER A 20 -4.61 -12.08 -17.10
CA SER A 20 -4.05 -11.78 -18.43
C SER A 20 -2.59 -11.33 -18.31
N PRO A 21 -1.79 -11.42 -19.38
CA PRO A 21 -0.43 -10.86 -19.40
C PRO A 21 -0.40 -9.42 -18.89
N TYR A 22 0.58 -9.12 -18.02
CA TYR A 22 0.78 -7.82 -17.38
C TYR A 22 -0.38 -7.30 -16.51
N SER A 23 -1.33 -8.16 -16.15
CA SER A 23 -2.30 -7.84 -15.11
C SER A 23 -1.59 -7.61 -13.77
N GLN A 24 -1.98 -6.55 -13.07
CA GLN A 24 -1.54 -6.28 -11.70
C GLN A 24 -2.21 -7.27 -10.75
N ILE A 25 -1.41 -8.04 -10.03
CA ILE A 25 -1.82 -9.01 -9.02
C ILE A 25 -1.34 -8.49 -7.67
N PRO A 26 -2.22 -8.15 -6.73
CA PRO A 26 -1.80 -7.76 -5.39
C PRO A 26 -1.17 -8.95 -4.67
N PHE A 27 -0.01 -8.77 -4.06
CA PHE A 27 0.67 -9.81 -3.28
C PHE A 27 0.87 -9.44 -1.81
N GLN A 28 0.72 -8.16 -1.50
CA GLN A 28 0.90 -7.62 -0.17
C GLN A 28 0.00 -6.41 0.04
N TYR A 29 -0.40 -6.18 1.28
CA TYR A 29 -0.95 -4.91 1.72
C TYR A 29 -0.40 -4.53 3.10
N SER A 30 -0.35 -3.24 3.35
CA SER A 30 -0.14 -2.67 4.68
C SER A 30 -1.38 -1.87 5.10
N LEU A 31 -1.65 -1.87 6.40
CA LEU A 31 -2.79 -1.19 7.00
C LEU A 31 -2.41 -0.54 8.32
N HIS A 32 -2.35 0.79 8.36
CA HIS A 32 -2.27 1.53 9.62
C HIS A 32 -3.67 1.99 10.05
N ILE A 33 -4.03 1.75 11.31
CA ILE A 33 -5.33 2.05 11.88
C ILE A 33 -5.15 3.11 12.98
N GLU A 34 -5.64 4.32 12.71
CA GLU A 34 -5.76 5.38 13.71
C GLU A 34 -7.09 5.23 14.46
N HIS A 35 -7.01 4.97 15.77
CA HIS A 35 -8.13 4.94 16.69
C HIS A 35 -8.40 6.33 17.28
N GLU A 36 -9.63 6.58 17.74
CA GLU A 36 -10.03 7.89 18.28
C GLU A 36 -9.27 8.30 19.55
N ASP A 37 -8.81 7.31 20.32
CA ASP A 37 -7.99 7.50 21.53
C ASP A 37 -6.52 7.85 21.23
N GLY A 38 -6.16 7.97 19.95
CA GLY A 38 -4.80 8.25 19.49
C GLY A 38 -3.91 7.03 19.36
N ARG A 39 -4.41 5.81 19.65
CA ARG A 39 -3.66 4.58 19.41
C ARG A 39 -3.47 4.35 17.91
N LEU A 40 -2.25 3.99 17.54
CA LEU A 40 -1.91 3.56 16.19
C LEU A 40 -1.65 2.05 16.19
N GLU A 41 -2.41 1.31 15.39
CA GLU A 41 -2.27 -0.12 15.21
C GLU A 41 -1.82 -0.40 13.78
N HIS A 42 -1.00 -1.44 13.58
CA HIS A 42 -0.52 -1.85 12.27
C HIS A 42 -0.90 -3.31 12.01
N LYS A 43 -1.45 -3.56 10.83
CA LYS A 43 -1.74 -4.88 10.28
C LYS A 43 -1.13 -4.98 8.88
N GLU A 44 -0.76 -6.18 8.48
CA GLU A 44 -0.15 -6.42 7.18
C GLU A 44 -0.41 -7.85 6.69
N PHE A 45 -0.24 -8.03 5.39
CA PHE A 45 -0.23 -9.33 4.74
C PHE A 45 0.85 -9.35 3.67
N LEU A 46 1.64 -10.43 3.61
CA LEU A 46 2.57 -10.72 2.54
C LEU A 46 2.40 -12.18 2.11
N SER A 47 2.04 -12.39 0.85
CA SER A 47 1.86 -13.73 0.30
C SER A 47 3.13 -14.59 0.36
N LEU A 48 2.93 -15.90 0.35
CA LEU A 48 3.99 -16.85 0.05
C LEU A 48 4.30 -16.83 -1.45
N ASP A 49 5.54 -17.16 -1.81
CA ASP A 49 5.95 -17.33 -3.20
C ASP A 49 5.27 -18.54 -3.85
N GLY A 50 4.84 -18.38 -5.11
CA GLY A 50 4.19 -19.45 -5.90
C GLY A 50 2.72 -19.75 -5.53
N VAL A 51 2.13 -18.99 -4.61
CA VAL A 51 0.71 -19.11 -4.23
C VAL A 51 -0.08 -17.95 -4.83
N ASP A 52 -1.30 -18.21 -5.32
CA ASP A 52 -2.21 -17.14 -5.75
C ASP A 52 -2.72 -16.35 -4.54
N PRO A 53 -2.30 -15.08 -4.38
CA PRO A 53 -2.59 -14.31 -3.16
C PRO A 53 -4.02 -13.75 -3.12
N ARG A 54 -4.71 -13.74 -4.27
CA ARG A 54 -5.85 -12.83 -4.47
C ARG A 54 -7.05 -13.17 -3.59
N GLU A 55 -7.33 -14.46 -3.36
CA GLU A 55 -8.45 -14.89 -2.53
C GLU A 55 -8.20 -14.57 -1.05
N GLU A 56 -6.99 -14.88 -0.56
CA GLU A 56 -6.62 -14.63 0.83
C GLU A 56 -6.57 -13.12 1.14
N ILE A 57 -6.03 -12.30 0.24
CA ILE A 57 -6.09 -10.84 0.36
C ILE A 57 -7.55 -10.37 0.43
N SER A 58 -8.42 -10.88 -0.45
CA SER A 58 -9.84 -10.49 -0.47
C SER A 58 -10.52 -10.79 0.87
N LYS A 59 -10.30 -11.99 1.39
CA LYS A 59 -10.82 -12.42 2.69
C LYS A 59 -10.29 -11.55 3.83
N ARG A 60 -8.96 -11.37 3.92
CA ARG A 60 -8.37 -10.62 5.04
C ARG A 60 -8.73 -9.15 5.01
N LEU A 61 -8.84 -8.52 3.83
CA LEU A 61 -9.30 -7.13 3.74
C LEU A 61 -10.69 -6.93 4.33
N VAL A 62 -11.65 -7.83 4.03
CA VAL A 62 -13.01 -7.72 4.58
C VAL A 62 -13.08 -8.06 6.08
N GLU A 63 -12.14 -8.85 6.60
CA GLU A 63 -12.00 -9.13 8.03
C GLU A 63 -11.31 -7.97 8.79
N ASP A 64 -10.32 -7.32 8.17
CA ASP A 64 -9.50 -6.30 8.79
C ASP A 64 -10.11 -4.88 8.72
N ILE A 65 -10.92 -4.58 7.70
CA ILE A 65 -11.49 -3.25 7.46
C ILE A 65 -13.03 -3.29 7.56
N PRO A 66 -13.62 -2.70 8.62
CA PRO A 66 -15.07 -2.59 8.73
C PRO A 66 -15.69 -1.76 7.60
N SER A 67 -16.93 -2.05 7.22
CA SER A 67 -17.59 -1.41 6.06
C SER A 67 -18.00 0.04 6.25
N ASN A 68 -17.90 0.59 7.47
CA ASN A 68 -18.39 1.92 7.85
C ASN A 68 -17.27 2.88 8.28
N VAL A 69 -16.05 2.66 7.80
CA VAL A 69 -14.87 3.47 8.15
C VAL A 69 -14.32 4.17 6.93
N THR A 70 -13.66 5.31 7.14
CA THR A 70 -12.90 5.97 6.08
C THR A 70 -11.61 5.22 5.84
N VAL A 71 -11.38 4.85 4.58
CA VAL A 71 -10.12 4.30 4.10
C VAL A 71 -9.37 5.42 3.39
N LEU A 72 -8.14 5.66 3.78
CA LEU A 72 -7.25 6.64 3.20
C LEU A 72 -6.18 5.91 2.41
N ALA A 73 -5.95 6.37 1.19
CA ALA A 73 -4.88 5.89 0.33
C ALA A 73 -4.15 7.10 -0.27
N TYR A 74 -2.95 6.87 -0.78
CA TYR A 74 -2.19 7.89 -1.50
C TYR A 74 -2.17 7.50 -2.98
N ASN A 75 -2.86 8.26 -3.84
CA ASN A 75 -3.21 7.85 -5.21
C ASN A 75 -4.31 6.76 -5.25
N MET A 76 -5.44 7.03 -4.58
CA MET A 76 -6.54 6.07 -4.33
C MET A 76 -7.08 5.34 -5.56
N GLY A 77 -6.88 5.90 -6.76
CA GLY A 77 -7.30 5.29 -8.01
C GLY A 77 -6.67 3.91 -8.22
N PHE A 78 -5.43 3.71 -7.75
CA PHE A 78 -4.74 2.44 -7.80
C PHE A 78 -5.37 1.42 -6.85
N GLU A 79 -5.50 1.74 -5.56
CA GLU A 79 -6.08 0.85 -4.53
C GLU A 79 -7.52 0.48 -4.90
N LYS A 80 -8.33 1.45 -5.34
CA LYS A 80 -9.69 1.19 -5.83
C LYS A 80 -9.69 0.27 -7.05
N GLY A 81 -8.72 0.43 -7.94
CA GLY A 81 -8.54 -0.46 -9.09
C GLY A 81 -8.26 -1.90 -8.67
N VAL A 82 -7.38 -2.11 -7.69
CA VAL A 82 -7.08 -3.43 -7.11
C VAL A 82 -8.32 -4.03 -6.44
N ILE A 83 -8.95 -3.30 -5.53
CA ILE A 83 -10.11 -3.77 -4.76
C ILE A 83 -11.27 -4.16 -5.69
N ARG A 84 -11.57 -3.34 -6.71
CA ARG A 84 -12.64 -3.66 -7.66
C ARG A 84 -12.35 -4.91 -8.48
N LYS A 85 -11.10 -5.15 -8.88
CA LYS A 85 -10.71 -6.39 -9.58
C LYS A 85 -10.89 -7.61 -8.68
N LEU A 86 -10.50 -7.51 -7.41
CA LEU A 86 -10.72 -8.57 -6.41
C LEU A 86 -12.22 -8.84 -6.21
N ALA A 87 -13.04 -7.79 -6.08
CA ALA A 87 -14.48 -7.90 -5.90
C ALA A 87 -15.19 -8.56 -7.09
N ASN A 88 -14.69 -8.36 -8.31
CA ASN A 88 -15.20 -9.01 -9.52
C ASN A 88 -14.76 -10.48 -9.62
N LEU A 89 -13.62 -10.84 -9.02
CA LEU A 89 -13.06 -12.19 -9.09
C LEU A 89 -13.65 -13.11 -8.01
N PHE A 90 -13.92 -12.58 -6.81
CA PHE A 90 -14.43 -13.34 -5.67
C PHE A 90 -15.76 -12.76 -5.20
N GLU A 91 -16.84 -13.25 -5.80
CA GLU A 91 -18.21 -12.79 -5.56
C GLU A 91 -18.58 -12.80 -4.06
N GLN A 92 -18.09 -13.79 -3.30
CA GLN A 92 -18.35 -13.93 -1.86
C GLN A 92 -17.81 -12.78 -1.01
N TYR A 93 -16.78 -12.06 -1.48
CA TYR A 93 -16.20 -10.91 -0.78
C TYR A 93 -16.62 -9.56 -1.40
N SER A 94 -17.36 -9.59 -2.52
CA SER A 94 -17.64 -8.43 -3.35
C SER A 94 -18.29 -7.28 -2.57
N HIS A 95 -19.30 -7.58 -1.74
CA HIS A 95 -19.98 -6.56 -0.94
C HIS A 95 -19.03 -5.84 0.04
N GLY A 96 -18.21 -6.59 0.78
CA GLY A 96 -17.25 -6.02 1.73
C GLY A 96 -16.16 -5.21 1.02
N LEU A 97 -15.60 -5.75 -0.06
CA LEU A 97 -14.60 -5.06 -0.87
C LEU A 97 -15.14 -3.78 -1.50
N MET A 98 -16.37 -3.79 -2.03
CA MET A 98 -16.96 -2.59 -2.62
C MET A 98 -17.28 -1.53 -1.56
N ALA A 99 -17.65 -1.91 -0.33
CA ALA A 99 -17.79 -0.97 0.77
C ALA A 99 -16.46 -0.28 1.14
N ILE A 100 -15.33 -1.01 1.12
CA ILE A 100 -13.98 -0.45 1.29
C ILE A 100 -13.69 0.53 0.13
N HIS A 101 -13.87 0.07 -1.11
CA HIS A 101 -13.66 0.87 -2.33
C HIS A 101 -14.44 2.20 -2.31
N ASP A 102 -15.70 2.17 -1.90
CA ASP A 102 -16.58 3.33 -1.93
C ASP A 102 -16.27 4.33 -0.81
N ASN A 103 -15.70 3.87 0.31
CA ASN A 103 -15.26 4.71 1.42
C ASN A 103 -13.80 5.20 1.29
N CYS A 104 -13.08 4.83 0.22
CA CYS A 104 -11.74 5.34 -0.05
C CYS A 104 -11.72 6.86 -0.28
N LYS A 105 -10.75 7.54 0.33
CA LYS A 105 -10.38 8.94 0.13
C LYS A 105 -8.90 9.04 -0.24
N ASP A 106 -8.56 10.04 -1.03
CA ASP A 106 -7.20 10.25 -1.51
C ASP A 106 -6.49 11.35 -0.73
N LEU A 107 -5.40 10.99 -0.04
CA LEU A 107 -4.54 11.93 0.67
C LEU A 107 -3.64 12.74 -0.28
N MET A 108 -3.52 12.33 -1.54
CA MET A 108 -2.73 13.02 -2.55
C MET A 108 -3.39 14.32 -3.03
N ILE A 109 -4.73 14.45 -2.90
CA ILE A 109 -5.51 15.55 -3.50
C ILE A 109 -4.99 16.95 -3.13
N PRO A 110 -4.75 17.30 -1.85
CA PRO A 110 -4.28 18.64 -1.49
C PRO A 110 -2.95 19.02 -2.14
N PHE A 111 -2.08 18.04 -2.35
CA PHE A 111 -0.77 18.24 -2.98
C PHE A 111 -0.87 18.28 -4.50
N GLN A 112 -1.68 17.41 -5.10
CA GLN A 112 -1.94 17.37 -6.55
C GLN A 112 -2.57 18.68 -7.04
N ASN A 113 -3.52 19.22 -6.30
CA ASN A 113 -4.19 20.50 -6.60
C ASN A 113 -3.33 21.72 -6.26
N LYS A 114 -2.22 21.53 -5.56
CA LYS A 114 -1.36 22.59 -5.00
C LYS A 114 -2.06 23.47 -3.96
N ASP A 115 -3.11 22.96 -3.32
CA ASP A 115 -3.72 23.58 -2.14
C ASP A 115 -2.71 23.61 -0.98
N TYR A 116 -1.81 22.62 -0.93
CA TYR A 116 -0.64 22.58 -0.07
C TYR A 116 0.62 22.33 -0.91
N TYR A 117 1.61 23.21 -0.84
CA TYR A 117 2.88 23.04 -1.55
C TYR A 117 4.07 23.53 -0.73
N HIS A 118 5.17 22.77 -0.76
CA HIS A 118 6.45 23.16 -0.16
C HIS A 118 7.55 23.13 -1.23
N PRO A 119 8.50 24.11 -1.28
CA PRO A 119 9.54 24.15 -2.31
C PRO A 119 10.36 22.86 -2.46
N ASN A 120 10.60 22.13 -1.37
CA ASN A 120 11.34 20.85 -1.39
C ASN A 120 10.61 19.73 -2.15
N MET A 121 9.31 19.89 -2.44
CA MET A 121 8.55 18.96 -3.27
C MET A 121 8.99 19.00 -4.74
N LYS A 122 9.67 20.07 -5.20
CA LYS A 122 10.25 20.20 -6.55
C LYS A 122 9.26 19.90 -7.69
N GLY A 123 8.01 20.31 -7.51
CA GLY A 123 6.92 20.07 -8.47
C GLY A 123 6.34 18.65 -8.46
N SER A 124 6.90 17.73 -7.67
CA SER A 124 6.33 16.41 -7.42
C SER A 124 5.30 16.46 -6.30
N TYR A 125 4.28 15.62 -6.39
CA TYR A 125 3.29 15.40 -5.34
C TYR A 125 3.25 13.92 -4.93
N SER A 126 4.28 13.13 -5.23
CA SER A 126 4.36 11.77 -4.70
C SER A 126 4.74 11.82 -3.22
N ILE A 127 4.30 10.82 -2.45
CA ILE A 127 4.51 10.77 -1.00
C ILE A 127 6.00 10.83 -0.62
N LYS A 128 6.89 10.33 -1.48
CA LYS A 128 8.35 10.34 -1.29
C LYS A 128 8.97 11.73 -1.33
N TYR A 129 8.30 12.71 -1.94
CA TYR A 129 8.69 14.11 -1.91
C TYR A 129 7.89 14.90 -0.88
N VAL A 130 6.62 14.56 -0.68
CA VAL A 130 5.75 15.22 0.28
C VAL A 130 6.17 14.91 1.73
N LEU A 131 6.35 13.64 2.08
CA LEU A 131 6.71 13.22 3.43
C LEU A 131 7.94 13.96 3.98
N PRO A 132 9.12 13.93 3.32
CA PRO A 132 10.29 14.63 3.86
C PRO A 132 10.18 16.16 3.80
N SER A 133 9.29 16.70 2.97
CA SER A 133 9.02 18.14 2.95
C SER A 133 8.21 18.60 4.17
N LEU A 134 7.34 17.74 4.70
CA LEU A 134 6.46 18.05 5.83
C LEU A 134 7.04 17.55 7.16
N VAL A 135 7.80 16.45 7.11
CA VAL A 135 8.35 15.74 8.26
C VAL A 135 9.83 15.45 7.98
N PRO A 136 10.73 16.42 8.21
CA PRO A 136 12.14 16.30 7.84
C PRO A 136 12.88 15.10 8.46
N GLU A 137 12.40 14.59 9.61
CA GLU A 137 12.94 13.37 10.23
C GLU A 137 12.86 12.14 9.30
N PHE A 138 11.99 12.15 8.29
CA PHE A 138 11.80 11.08 7.31
C PHE A 138 12.60 11.29 6.01
N GLU A 139 13.53 12.26 5.93
CA GLU A 139 14.32 12.56 4.72
C GLU A 139 15.01 11.33 4.11
N ASN A 140 15.52 10.44 4.94
CA ASN A 140 16.22 9.23 4.52
C ASN A 140 15.41 7.96 4.78
N ALA A 141 14.16 8.05 5.22
CA ALA A 141 13.38 6.87 5.64
C ALA A 141 13.28 5.80 4.54
N TYR A 142 13.09 6.20 3.28
CA TYR A 142 13.09 5.26 2.15
C TYR A 142 14.48 4.87 1.67
N LYS A 143 15.51 5.70 1.90
CA LYS A 143 16.89 5.46 1.42
C LYS A 143 17.68 4.54 2.36
N GLU A 144 17.28 4.50 3.63
CA GLU A 144 17.89 3.66 4.66
C GLU A 144 17.21 2.29 4.80
N LEU A 145 16.17 2.03 3.99
CA LEU A 145 15.65 0.69 3.80
C LEU A 145 16.72 -0.22 3.19
N ASP A 146 16.58 -1.52 3.43
CA ASP A 146 17.63 -2.48 3.12
C ASP A 146 17.69 -2.86 1.63
N LEU A 147 16.73 -3.66 1.15
CA LEU A 147 16.72 -4.16 -0.23
C LEU A 147 15.67 -3.49 -1.12
N ILE A 148 14.62 -2.89 -0.53
CA ILE A 148 13.43 -2.41 -1.23
C ILE A 148 13.15 -0.97 -0.84
N HIS A 149 13.16 -0.07 -1.83
CA HIS A 149 13.03 1.38 -1.63
C HIS A 149 11.87 1.95 -2.46
N ASN A 150 11.33 1.17 -3.41
CA ASN A 150 10.20 1.56 -4.24
C ASN A 150 9.38 0.38 -4.76
N GLY A 151 8.14 0.65 -5.18
CA GLY A 151 7.23 -0.38 -5.69
C GLY A 151 7.72 -1.13 -6.93
N GLY A 152 8.64 -0.56 -7.72
CA GLY A 152 9.29 -1.29 -8.82
C GLY A 152 10.22 -2.39 -8.30
N GLU A 153 11.04 -2.08 -7.31
CA GLU A 153 11.89 -3.05 -6.61
C GLU A 153 11.05 -4.08 -5.85
N ALA A 154 9.95 -3.65 -5.20
CA ALA A 154 9.04 -4.56 -4.51
C ALA A 154 8.40 -5.58 -5.47
N MET A 155 7.91 -5.10 -6.62
CA MET A 155 7.39 -5.93 -7.70
C MET A 155 8.42 -6.94 -8.20
N GLU A 156 9.64 -6.49 -8.50
CA GLU A 156 10.71 -7.35 -9.02
C GLU A 156 11.15 -8.40 -7.98
N ALA A 157 11.30 -7.98 -6.72
CA ALA A 157 11.70 -8.86 -5.63
C ALA A 157 10.67 -9.96 -5.41
N PHE A 158 9.38 -9.64 -5.36
CA PHE A 158 8.34 -10.65 -5.19
C PHE A 158 8.25 -11.60 -6.39
N ALA A 159 8.31 -11.07 -7.62
CA ALA A 159 8.25 -11.88 -8.84
C ALA A 159 9.42 -12.87 -8.97
N ASN A 160 10.56 -12.59 -8.34
CA ASN A 160 11.74 -13.46 -8.34
C ASN A 160 11.95 -14.21 -7.03
N LEU A 161 11.10 -14.01 -6.02
CA LEU A 161 11.29 -14.56 -4.68
C LEU A 161 11.38 -16.10 -4.67
N SER A 162 10.61 -16.77 -5.53
CA SER A 162 10.63 -18.23 -5.69
C SER A 162 11.96 -18.79 -6.24
N LYS A 163 12.73 -17.96 -6.96
CA LYS A 163 14.00 -18.34 -7.57
C LYS A 163 15.19 -18.23 -6.62
N ILE A 164 14.99 -17.62 -5.45
CA ILE A 164 16.05 -17.45 -4.44
C ILE A 164 16.20 -18.75 -3.65
N GLU A 165 17.32 -19.45 -3.84
CA GLU A 165 17.64 -20.68 -3.11
C GLU A 165 18.17 -20.41 -1.69
N ASP A 166 18.91 -19.31 -1.50
CA ASP A 166 19.41 -18.92 -0.19
C ASP A 166 18.26 -18.47 0.72
N VAL A 167 17.94 -19.31 1.70
CA VAL A 167 16.86 -19.09 2.68
C VAL A 167 17.03 -17.79 3.45
N LYS A 168 18.27 -17.41 3.81
CA LYS A 168 18.52 -16.18 4.56
C LYS A 168 18.29 -14.95 3.68
N LEU A 169 18.74 -15.01 2.42
CA LEU A 169 18.50 -13.94 1.46
C LEU A 169 17.00 -13.81 1.14
N LYS A 170 16.30 -14.94 0.95
CA LYS A 170 14.85 -14.95 0.73
C LYS A 170 14.12 -14.30 1.91
N GLN A 171 14.48 -14.65 3.14
CA GLN A 171 13.88 -14.04 4.33
C GLN A 171 14.16 -12.53 4.38
N ARG A 172 15.39 -12.11 4.11
CA ARG A 172 15.77 -10.69 4.08
C ARG A 172 14.95 -9.88 3.08
N TYR A 173 14.67 -10.42 1.88
CA TYR A 173 13.75 -9.78 0.92
C TYR A 173 12.32 -9.69 1.46
N ARG A 174 11.82 -10.73 2.12
CA ARG A 174 10.48 -10.69 2.74
C ARG A 174 10.40 -9.61 3.81
N ASP A 175 11.42 -9.51 4.66
CA ASP A 175 11.48 -8.49 5.71
C ASP A 175 11.54 -7.08 5.09
N SER A 176 12.36 -6.87 4.05
CA SER A 176 12.41 -5.59 3.33
C SER A 176 11.09 -5.21 2.64
N LEU A 177 10.36 -6.19 2.08
CA LEU A 177 9.03 -5.96 1.51
C LEU A 177 8.03 -5.48 2.58
N LEU A 178 8.05 -6.10 3.77
CA LEU A 178 7.20 -5.69 4.89
C LEU A 178 7.56 -4.27 5.38
N GLU A 179 8.83 -3.99 5.58
CA GLU A 179 9.32 -2.67 6.03
C GLU A 179 8.94 -1.55 5.06
N TYR A 180 9.11 -1.78 3.76
CA TYR A 180 8.77 -0.80 2.72
C TYR A 180 7.27 -0.46 2.70
N CYS A 181 6.40 -1.46 2.58
CA CYS A 181 4.95 -1.24 2.51
C CYS A 181 4.39 -0.69 3.84
N LYS A 182 4.97 -1.09 4.97
CA LYS A 182 4.68 -0.48 6.28
C LYS A 182 5.02 1.01 6.29
N LEU A 183 6.15 1.40 5.72
CA LEU A 183 6.56 2.81 5.64
C LEU A 183 5.61 3.63 4.77
N ASP A 184 5.10 3.10 3.65
CA ASP A 184 4.14 3.81 2.78
C ASP A 184 2.87 4.21 3.55
N THR A 185 2.30 3.29 4.33
CA THR A 185 1.14 3.61 5.18
C THR A 185 1.47 4.48 6.40
N LEU A 186 2.63 4.31 7.02
CA LEU A 186 3.08 5.20 8.10
C LEU A 186 3.29 6.63 7.59
N ALA A 187 3.81 6.78 6.37
CA ALA A 187 3.99 8.08 5.73
C ALA A 187 2.65 8.80 5.56
N MET A 188 1.58 8.09 5.20
CA MET A 188 0.23 8.68 5.14
C MET A 188 -0.24 9.21 6.49
N VAL A 189 -0.01 8.44 7.57
CA VAL A 189 -0.31 8.88 8.94
C VAL A 189 0.43 10.18 9.26
N LYS A 190 1.75 10.23 9.01
CA LYS A 190 2.60 11.40 9.31
C LYS A 190 2.26 12.63 8.49
N VAL A 191 1.95 12.44 7.21
CA VAL A 191 1.49 13.53 6.34
C VAL A 191 0.15 14.08 6.84
N LEU A 192 -0.80 13.21 7.17
CA LEU A 192 -2.11 13.62 7.67
C LEU A 192 -2.02 14.33 9.03
N GLU A 193 -1.19 13.84 9.95
CA GLU A 193 -0.87 14.51 11.22
C GLU A 193 -0.44 15.96 10.97
N LYS A 194 0.51 16.18 10.04
CA LYS A 194 1.00 17.52 9.73
C LYS A 194 -0.05 18.42 9.07
N LEU A 195 -0.86 17.88 8.17
CA LEU A 195 -1.97 18.64 7.57
C LEU A 195 -3.00 19.08 8.62
N LYS A 196 -3.32 18.22 9.61
CA LYS A 196 -4.26 18.56 10.70
C LYS A 196 -3.75 19.73 11.56
N GLU A 197 -2.44 19.89 11.72
CA GLU A 197 -1.85 21.03 12.46
C GLU A 197 -2.05 22.36 11.73
N CYS A 198 -2.09 22.37 10.40
CA CYS A 198 -2.24 23.60 9.61
C CYS A 198 -3.67 24.15 9.56
N VAL A 199 -4.67 23.36 9.96
CA VAL A 199 -6.10 23.71 9.92
C VAL A 199 -6.66 24.08 11.31
N ARG A 200 -5.85 23.91 12.37
CA ARG A 200 -6.18 24.32 13.74
C ARG A 200 -5.82 25.79 13.98
#